data_AF-A0A352AN30-F1
#
_entry.id   AF-A0A352AN30-F1
#
_cell.length_a   1.000
_cell.length_b   1.000
_cell.length_c   1.000
_cell.angle_alpha   90.00
_cell.angle_beta   90.00
_cell.angle_gamma   90.00
#
_symmetry.space_group_name_H-M   'P 1'
#
loop_
_entity.id
_entity.type
_entity.pdbx_description
1 polymer ?
#
loop_
_entity_poly.entity_id
_entity_poly.type
_entity_poly.pdbx_seq_one_letter_code
_entity_poly.pdbx_strand_id
1 'polypeptide(L)'
;MATLTVVQRLGIEPFAEASKIELRSNWTEQDLQLVIRAAYRQVLGNAHLMSCDRLISAESLLRQGQMTVQDFVRAIALSELYRQKFFYSTQQVRFIELNYKHLLGRAPYDESEIAYHVDLYIKEGYLAEINSYIDSIEYQDNFGDSIVPYYRGFVTQRGQKTVGYNRIFQLYRGYANSDRAQHNSNCARLTKEVARNLPSPIPYHGIVTTYFSQENRIEQLLAEAVGLNKPKALVRSTPLYSLDAYLSLQRQYEEQAKTIENLEQQLAQLRSVAALGAALTNKWQSQTPPTTSQSTVGVGVPHHTKIPTIGQSDSYIVLQQQVKQQTEAIATLQDQIAQLRPLAAIGDAKLNKWRSRTFSS
;
A
#
# COMPACT_ATOMS: atom_id res chain seq x y z
N MET A 1 26.54 -19.28 -20.80
CA MET A 1 26.88 -18.33 -19.71
C MET A 1 26.61 -16.93 -20.24
N ALA A 2 25.76 -16.13 -19.59
CA ALA A 2 25.61 -14.71 -19.93
C ALA A 2 26.88 -13.96 -19.52
N THR A 3 27.28 -12.93 -20.27
CA THR A 3 28.42 -12.08 -19.89
C THR A 3 28.05 -11.28 -18.63
N LEU A 4 29.01 -11.02 -17.73
CA LEU A 4 28.78 -10.28 -16.47
C LEU A 4 28.02 -8.96 -16.69
N THR A 5 28.26 -8.30 -17.82
CA THR A 5 27.56 -7.07 -18.24
C THR A 5 26.06 -7.23 -18.43
N VAL A 6 25.59 -8.38 -18.94
CA VAL A 6 24.16 -8.68 -19.14
C VAL A 6 23.51 -9.02 -17.80
N VAL A 7 24.21 -9.80 -16.96
CA VAL A 7 23.76 -10.19 -15.62
C VAL A 7 23.52 -8.96 -14.73
N GLN A 8 24.45 -8.00 -14.77
CA GLN A 8 24.32 -6.73 -14.04
C GLN A 8 23.13 -5.89 -14.54
N ARG A 9 22.92 -5.81 -15.86
CA ARG A 9 21.79 -5.09 -16.48
C ARG A 9 20.42 -5.67 -16.09
N LEU A 10 20.36 -6.97 -15.88
CA LEU A 10 19.15 -7.70 -15.46
C LEU A 10 18.96 -7.69 -13.94
N GLY A 11 19.92 -7.17 -13.16
CA GLY A 11 19.84 -7.08 -11.71
C GLY A 11 19.92 -8.42 -10.99
N ILE A 12 20.50 -9.44 -11.63
CA ILE A 12 20.60 -10.82 -11.10
C ILE A 12 22.03 -11.20 -10.68
N GLU A 13 22.97 -10.27 -10.69
CA GLU A 13 24.38 -10.47 -10.29
C GLU A 13 24.53 -11.18 -8.93
N PRO A 14 23.80 -10.80 -7.86
CA PRO A 14 23.96 -11.46 -6.56
C PRO A 14 23.63 -12.96 -6.59
N PHE A 15 22.82 -13.42 -7.54
CA PHE A 15 22.46 -14.83 -7.67
C PHE A 15 23.33 -15.59 -8.68
N ALA A 16 23.99 -14.88 -9.59
CA ALA A 16 24.92 -15.48 -10.53
C ALA A 16 26.27 -15.81 -9.87
N GLU A 17 26.70 -14.99 -8.91
CA GLU A 17 28.00 -15.15 -8.24
C GLU A 17 27.91 -15.89 -6.90
N ALA A 18 26.75 -15.92 -6.25
CA ALA A 18 26.61 -16.57 -4.95
C ALA A 18 26.65 -18.10 -5.07
N SER A 19 27.46 -18.73 -4.20
CA SER A 19 27.38 -20.16 -3.97
C SER A 19 26.03 -20.54 -3.37
N LYS A 20 25.56 -21.77 -3.67
CA LYS A 20 24.35 -22.32 -3.06
C LYS A 20 24.55 -22.40 -1.55
N ILE A 21 23.55 -21.96 -0.81
CA ILE A 21 23.57 -21.96 0.65
C ILE A 21 22.99 -23.29 1.12
N GLU A 22 23.83 -24.12 1.72
CA GLU A 22 23.48 -25.45 2.19
C GLU A 22 23.95 -25.68 3.63
N LEU A 23 23.19 -26.45 4.41
CA LEU A 23 23.53 -26.83 5.78
C LEU A 23 24.16 -28.23 5.78
N ARG A 24 25.48 -28.31 5.89
CA ARG A 24 26.23 -29.58 5.97
C ARG A 24 26.28 -30.11 7.40
N SER A 25 26.47 -31.42 7.59
CA SER A 25 26.40 -32.09 8.90
C SER A 25 27.34 -31.55 9.99
N ASN A 26 28.44 -30.88 9.64
CA ASN A 26 29.40 -30.26 10.55
C ASN A 26 29.32 -28.72 10.49
N TRP A 27 28.11 -28.18 10.58
CA TRP A 27 27.84 -26.75 10.46
C TRP A 27 28.29 -25.96 11.69
N THR A 28 28.74 -24.72 11.49
CA THR A 28 28.99 -23.76 12.57
C THR A 28 27.73 -22.94 12.87
N GLU A 29 27.62 -22.35 14.06
CA GLU A 29 26.48 -21.45 14.38
C GLU A 29 26.37 -20.27 13.40
N GLN A 30 27.50 -19.84 12.81
CA GLN A 30 27.51 -18.81 11.78
C GLN A 30 26.85 -19.29 10.48
N ASP A 31 27.16 -20.51 10.04
CA ASP A 31 26.53 -21.14 8.87
C ASP A 31 25.03 -21.33 9.07
N LEU A 32 24.64 -21.78 10.27
CA LEU A 32 23.23 -21.92 10.63
C LEU A 32 22.48 -20.59 10.55
N GLN A 33 23.05 -19.52 11.10
CA GLN A 33 22.44 -18.19 11.05
C GLN A 33 22.35 -17.66 9.62
N LEU A 34 23.32 -17.98 8.77
CA LEU A 34 23.30 -17.64 7.36
C LEU A 34 22.14 -18.37 6.65
N VAL A 35 21.99 -19.67 6.87
CA VAL A 35 20.88 -20.50 6.34
C VAL A 35 19.53 -19.95 6.79
N ILE A 36 19.37 -19.64 8.09
CA ILE A 36 18.12 -19.08 8.64
C ILE A 36 17.77 -17.77 7.94
N ARG A 37 18.73 -16.83 7.84
CA ARG A 37 18.52 -15.55 7.17
C ARG A 37 18.18 -15.71 5.69
N ALA A 38 18.89 -16.60 4.99
CA ALA A 38 18.66 -16.89 3.59
C ALA A 38 17.26 -17.48 3.35
N ALA A 39 16.83 -18.43 4.18
CA ALA A 39 15.51 -19.05 4.09
C ALA A 39 14.39 -18.03 4.30
N TYR A 40 14.46 -17.19 5.36
CA TYR A 40 13.48 -16.11 5.53
C TYR A 40 13.48 -15.15 4.36
N ARG A 41 14.66 -14.76 3.87
CA ARG A 41 14.74 -13.81 2.76
C ARG A 41 14.15 -14.37 1.46
N GLN A 42 14.40 -15.64 1.17
CA GLN A 42 13.87 -16.30 -0.01
C GLN A 42 12.35 -16.49 0.09
N VAL A 43 11.90 -17.15 1.17
CA VAL A 43 10.49 -17.52 1.33
C VAL A 43 9.63 -16.27 1.52
N LEU A 44 10.12 -15.26 2.24
CA LEU A 44 9.39 -14.00 2.43
C LEU A 44 9.61 -12.97 1.33
N GLY A 45 10.19 -13.34 0.18
CA GLY A 45 10.30 -12.43 -0.96
C GLY A 45 11.05 -11.14 -0.66
N ASN A 46 12.13 -11.24 0.12
CA ASN A 46 12.94 -10.12 0.60
C ASN A 46 12.14 -9.09 1.43
N ALA A 47 11.07 -9.52 2.11
CA ALA A 47 10.38 -8.67 3.07
C ALA A 47 11.24 -8.43 4.32
N HIS A 48 11.15 -7.21 4.87
CA HIS A 48 11.75 -6.92 6.17
C HIS A 48 11.05 -7.70 7.27
N LEU A 49 11.84 -8.38 8.10
CA LEU A 49 11.38 -9.21 9.21
C LEU A 49 11.75 -8.54 10.53
N MET A 50 10.76 -8.32 11.40
CA MET A 50 10.98 -7.79 12.74
C MET A 50 11.36 -8.92 13.70
N SER A 51 11.94 -8.60 14.85
CA SER A 51 12.36 -9.61 15.84
C SER A 51 11.19 -10.42 16.41
N CYS A 52 10.02 -9.80 16.59
CA CYS A 52 8.78 -10.43 17.06
C CYS A 52 8.17 -11.41 16.06
N ASP A 53 8.47 -11.23 14.78
CA ASP A 53 7.90 -11.99 13.68
C ASP A 53 8.68 -13.30 13.42
N ARG A 54 9.82 -13.50 14.09
CA ARG A 54 10.67 -14.68 13.91
C ARG A 54 10.05 -15.93 14.53
N LEU A 55 10.15 -17.04 13.82
CA LEU A 55 9.69 -18.35 14.27
C LEU A 55 10.76 -19.03 15.16
N ILE A 56 10.89 -18.53 16.39
CA ILE A 56 11.94 -18.97 17.35
C ILE A 56 11.91 -20.49 17.60
N SER A 57 10.71 -21.08 17.65
CA SER A 57 10.54 -22.53 17.83
C SER A 57 11.13 -23.32 16.67
N ALA A 58 10.78 -22.95 15.43
CA ALA A 58 11.31 -23.59 14.22
C ALA A 58 12.84 -23.40 14.10
N GLU A 59 13.35 -22.21 14.40
CA GLU A 59 14.80 -21.97 14.42
C GLU A 59 15.53 -22.83 15.44
N SER A 60 14.93 -23.07 16.61
CA SER A 60 15.50 -23.91 17.66
C SER A 60 15.54 -25.38 17.27
N LEU A 61 14.50 -25.88 16.59
CA LEU A 61 14.46 -27.25 16.07
C LEU A 61 15.52 -27.46 14.98
N LEU A 62 15.71 -26.47 14.09
CA LEU A 62 16.76 -26.50 13.08
C LEU A 62 18.16 -26.48 13.73
N ARG A 63 18.38 -25.65 14.75
CA ARG A 63 19.63 -25.61 15.51
C ARG A 63 19.94 -26.94 16.21
N GLN A 64 18.93 -27.69 16.63
CA GLN A 64 19.15 -29.00 17.25
C GLN A 64 19.36 -30.12 16.23
N GLY A 65 19.23 -29.84 14.92
CA GLY A 65 19.28 -30.85 13.87
C GLY A 65 18.07 -31.80 13.89
N GLN A 66 16.99 -31.45 14.60
CA GLN A 66 15.75 -32.24 14.64
C GLN A 66 14.85 -31.99 13.42
N MET A 67 15.21 -31.01 12.60
CA MET A 67 14.44 -30.56 11.45
C MET A 67 15.39 -30.28 10.29
N THR A 68 15.02 -30.66 9.07
CA THR A 68 15.82 -30.38 7.87
C THR A 68 15.61 -28.94 7.38
N VAL A 69 16.42 -28.49 6.41
CA VAL A 69 16.22 -27.16 5.79
C VAL A 69 14.92 -27.13 5.00
N GLN A 70 14.56 -28.24 4.33
CA GLN A 70 13.27 -28.39 3.66
C GLN A 70 12.10 -28.24 4.65
N ASP A 71 12.17 -28.92 5.80
CA ASP A 71 11.15 -28.81 6.84
C ASP A 71 11.08 -27.40 7.45
N PHE A 72 12.23 -26.73 7.60
CA PHE A 72 12.27 -25.34 8.04
C PHE A 72 11.58 -24.40 7.04
N VAL A 73 11.83 -24.56 5.75
CA VAL A 73 11.14 -23.84 4.67
C VAL A 73 9.63 -24.10 4.71
N ARG A 74 9.24 -25.37 4.91
CA ARG A 74 7.82 -25.76 5.11
C ARG A 74 7.22 -25.05 6.31
N ALA A 75 7.91 -25.02 7.45
CA ALA A 75 7.44 -24.32 8.65
C ALA A 75 7.25 -22.81 8.42
N ILE A 76 8.14 -22.15 7.67
CA ILE A 76 7.98 -20.74 7.30
C ILE A 76 6.77 -20.56 6.39
N ALA A 77 6.64 -21.38 5.34
CA ALA A 77 5.54 -21.28 4.37
C ALA A 77 4.17 -21.55 5.00
N LEU A 78 4.10 -22.47 5.97
CA LEU A 78 2.87 -22.78 6.71
C LEU A 78 2.53 -21.78 7.83
N SER A 79 3.47 -20.90 8.18
CA SER A 79 3.28 -19.95 9.28
C SER A 79 2.18 -18.93 9.00
N GLU A 80 1.56 -18.44 10.07
CA GLU A 80 0.58 -17.35 9.98
C GLU A 80 1.20 -16.08 9.39
N LEU A 81 2.50 -15.86 9.62
CA LEU A 81 3.24 -14.75 9.03
C LEU A 81 3.22 -14.79 7.51
N TYR A 82 3.48 -15.95 6.91
CA TYR A 82 3.48 -16.10 5.46
C TYR A 82 2.06 -15.93 4.90
N ARG A 83 1.05 -16.48 5.58
CA ARG A 83 -0.36 -16.31 5.25
C ARG A 83 -0.80 -14.85 5.25
N GLN A 84 -0.45 -14.08 6.28
CA GLN A 84 -0.76 -12.66 6.37
C GLN A 84 -0.10 -11.84 5.26
N LYS A 85 1.13 -12.20 4.87
CA LYS A 85 1.90 -11.44 3.87
C LYS A 85 1.49 -11.73 2.43
N PHE A 86 1.11 -12.97 2.11
CA PHE A 86 0.91 -13.39 0.72
C PHE A 86 -0.45 -14.03 0.46
N PHE A 87 -1.06 -14.69 1.43
CA PHE A 87 -2.33 -15.37 1.21
C PHE A 87 -3.53 -14.42 1.38
N TYR A 88 -3.68 -13.76 2.54
CA TYR A 88 -4.86 -12.93 2.78
C TYR A 88 -4.92 -11.65 1.94
N SER A 89 -3.76 -11.10 1.55
CA SER A 89 -3.71 -9.81 0.86
C SER A 89 -3.69 -9.91 -0.67
N THR A 90 -3.50 -11.10 -1.25
CA THR A 90 -3.32 -11.27 -2.70
C THR A 90 -4.40 -12.17 -3.30
N GLN A 91 -4.63 -12.10 -4.61
CA GLN A 91 -5.55 -13.05 -5.24
C GLN A 91 -4.90 -14.43 -5.43
N GLN A 92 -5.70 -15.48 -5.55
CA GLN A 92 -5.23 -16.87 -5.61
C GLN A 92 -4.15 -17.10 -6.69
N VAL A 93 -4.32 -16.54 -7.90
CA VAL A 93 -3.32 -16.70 -8.98
C VAL A 93 -2.00 -16.01 -8.61
N ARG A 94 -2.04 -14.84 -7.96
CA ARG A 94 -0.85 -14.15 -7.48
C ARG A 94 -0.16 -14.95 -6.38
N PHE A 95 -0.93 -15.53 -5.48
CA PHE A 95 -0.41 -16.40 -4.43
C PHE A 95 0.35 -17.60 -5.01
N ILE A 96 -0.23 -18.28 -6.01
CA ILE A 96 0.43 -19.40 -6.71
C ILE A 96 1.71 -18.94 -7.43
N GLU A 97 1.68 -17.82 -8.15
CA GLU A 97 2.88 -17.24 -8.78
C GLU A 97 4.01 -16.99 -7.75
N LEU A 98 3.65 -16.50 -6.57
CA LEU A 98 4.57 -16.24 -5.48
C LEU A 98 5.09 -17.55 -4.87
N ASN A 99 4.26 -18.58 -4.70
CA ASN A 99 4.71 -19.89 -4.20
C ASN A 99 5.73 -20.53 -5.15
N TYR A 100 5.48 -20.50 -6.47
CA TYR A 100 6.48 -20.94 -7.47
C TYR A 100 7.79 -20.16 -7.35
N LYS A 101 7.71 -18.86 -7.09
CA LYS A 101 8.89 -18.01 -6.90
C LYS A 101 9.64 -18.34 -5.60
N HIS A 102 8.93 -18.44 -4.48
CA HIS A 102 9.48 -18.57 -3.13
C HIS A 102 10.03 -19.97 -2.87
N LEU A 103 9.26 -21.00 -3.23
CA LEU A 103 9.55 -22.40 -2.92
C LEU A 103 10.34 -23.10 -4.03
N LEU A 104 9.97 -22.85 -5.30
CA LEU A 104 10.61 -23.51 -6.45
C LEU A 104 11.61 -22.61 -7.19
N GLY A 105 11.73 -21.33 -6.85
CA GLY A 105 12.70 -20.42 -7.45
C GLY A 105 12.50 -20.16 -8.94
N ARG A 106 11.30 -20.41 -9.48
CA ARG A 106 10.96 -20.24 -10.91
C ARG A 106 9.58 -19.61 -11.10
N ALA A 107 9.23 -19.30 -12.34
CA ALA A 107 7.89 -18.88 -12.72
C ALA A 107 7.07 -20.08 -13.23
N PRO A 108 5.72 -20.02 -13.15
CA PRO A 108 4.87 -21.03 -13.78
C PRO A 108 5.05 -21.03 -15.31
N TYR A 109 5.17 -22.24 -15.86
CA TYR A 109 5.37 -22.48 -17.28
C TYR A 109 4.07 -22.57 -18.07
N ASP A 110 3.00 -23.09 -17.46
CA ASP A 110 1.73 -23.32 -18.13
C ASP A 110 0.54 -22.96 -17.26
N GLU A 111 -0.61 -22.74 -17.89
CA GLU A 111 -1.86 -22.50 -17.17
C GLU A 111 -2.31 -23.73 -16.39
N SER A 112 -1.99 -24.93 -16.87
CA SER A 112 -2.30 -26.19 -16.19
C SER A 112 -1.65 -26.28 -14.81
N GLU A 113 -0.45 -25.73 -14.63
CA GLU A 113 0.22 -25.65 -13.33
C GLU A 113 -0.58 -24.78 -12.34
N ILE A 114 -1.06 -23.62 -12.80
CA ILE A 114 -1.88 -22.73 -11.98
C ILE A 114 -3.23 -23.39 -11.65
N ALA A 115 -3.90 -23.95 -12.66
CA ALA A 115 -5.19 -24.62 -12.48
C ALA A 115 -5.09 -25.79 -11.48
N TYR A 116 -4.03 -26.59 -11.57
CA TYR A 116 -3.77 -27.69 -10.64
C TYR A 116 -3.72 -27.22 -9.18
N HIS A 117 -2.97 -26.16 -8.89
CA HIS A 117 -2.86 -25.65 -7.51
C HIS A 117 -4.13 -24.95 -7.03
N VAL A 118 -4.89 -24.30 -7.93
CA VAL A 118 -6.22 -23.78 -7.59
C VAL A 118 -7.17 -24.92 -7.19
N ASP A 119 -7.21 -25.99 -7.98
CA ASP A 119 -8.07 -27.15 -7.70
C ASP A 119 -7.67 -27.87 -6.41
N LEU A 120 -6.36 -28.02 -6.19
CA LEU A 120 -5.83 -28.64 -4.98
C LEU A 120 -6.22 -27.84 -3.73
N TYR A 121 -6.06 -26.52 -3.78
CA TYR A 121 -6.48 -25.64 -2.70
C TYR A 121 -7.98 -25.75 -2.41
N ILE A 122 -8.83 -25.82 -3.44
CA ILE A 122 -10.28 -25.95 -3.27
C ILE A 122 -10.65 -27.29 -2.62
N LYS A 123 -9.94 -28.37 -2.94
CA LYS A 123 -10.24 -29.73 -2.46
C LYS A 123 -9.69 -30.02 -1.06
N GLU A 124 -8.44 -29.64 -0.81
CA GLU A 124 -7.66 -30.09 0.35
C GLU A 124 -7.19 -28.92 1.24
N GLY A 125 -7.36 -27.69 0.78
CA GLY A 125 -7.04 -26.48 1.53
C GLY A 125 -5.56 -26.08 1.47
N TYR A 126 -5.22 -25.13 2.34
CA TYR A 126 -3.94 -24.42 2.33
C TYR A 126 -2.72 -25.31 2.62
N LEU A 127 -2.85 -26.24 3.58
CA LEU A 127 -1.73 -27.11 3.99
C LEU A 127 -1.29 -28.00 2.84
N ALA A 128 -2.25 -28.63 2.16
CA ALA A 128 -2.00 -29.47 0.99
C ALA A 128 -1.41 -28.68 -0.18
N GLU A 129 -1.90 -27.45 -0.40
CA GLU A 129 -1.35 -26.56 -1.43
C GLU A 129 0.15 -26.31 -1.22
N ILE A 130 0.58 -25.90 -0.02
CA ILE A 130 1.99 -25.64 0.29
C ILE A 130 2.82 -26.94 0.21
N ASN A 131 2.33 -28.02 0.80
CA ASN A 131 3.05 -29.29 0.82
C ASN A 131 3.28 -29.83 -0.61
N SER A 132 2.33 -29.61 -1.53
CA SER A 132 2.48 -30.05 -2.93
C SER A 132 3.70 -29.48 -3.65
N TYR A 133 4.16 -28.27 -3.28
CA TYR A 133 5.38 -27.70 -3.85
C TYR A 133 6.63 -28.34 -3.26
N ILE A 134 6.65 -28.53 -1.94
CA ILE A 134 7.84 -28.95 -1.19
C ILE A 134 8.07 -30.46 -1.31
N ASP A 135 6.99 -31.24 -1.37
CA ASP A 135 7.02 -32.70 -1.53
C ASP A 135 7.12 -33.12 -3.01
N SER A 136 7.24 -32.15 -3.92
CA SER A 136 7.41 -32.42 -5.35
C SER A 136 8.79 -32.98 -5.66
N ILE A 137 8.86 -33.85 -6.67
CA ILE A 137 10.11 -34.37 -7.22
C ILE A 137 11.00 -33.22 -7.70
N GLU A 138 10.41 -32.14 -8.23
CA GLU A 138 11.16 -30.95 -8.65
C GLU A 138 11.89 -30.30 -7.47
N TYR A 139 11.27 -30.19 -6.30
CA TYR A 139 11.94 -29.64 -5.12
C TYR A 139 13.09 -30.55 -4.69
N GLN A 140 12.85 -31.87 -4.63
CA GLN A 140 13.84 -32.85 -4.20
C GLN A 140 15.09 -32.88 -5.10
N ASP A 141 14.89 -32.90 -6.42
CA ASP A 141 15.99 -32.99 -7.40
C ASP A 141 16.90 -31.75 -7.40
N ASN A 142 16.39 -30.59 -6.94
CA ASN A 142 17.08 -29.31 -7.09
C ASN A 142 17.62 -28.72 -5.80
N PHE A 143 16.93 -28.96 -4.69
CA PHE A 143 17.30 -28.45 -3.37
C PHE A 143 17.56 -29.60 -2.39
N GLY A 144 16.78 -30.68 -2.47
CA GLY A 144 16.80 -31.74 -1.46
C GLY A 144 16.53 -31.19 -0.06
N ASP A 145 17.13 -31.83 0.94
CA ASP A 145 16.75 -31.59 2.34
C ASP A 145 17.62 -30.52 3.02
N SER A 146 18.78 -30.19 2.43
CA SER A 146 19.84 -29.39 3.06
C SER A 146 20.09 -28.03 2.40
N ILE A 147 19.58 -27.80 1.18
CA ILE A 147 19.84 -26.57 0.41
C ILE A 147 18.65 -25.63 0.56
N VAL A 148 18.94 -24.35 0.83
CA VAL A 148 17.91 -23.30 0.85
C VAL A 148 17.44 -23.05 -0.59
N PRO A 149 16.13 -22.95 -0.86
CA PRO A 149 15.64 -22.61 -2.19
C PRO A 149 16.28 -21.32 -2.72
N TYR A 150 16.60 -21.32 -4.00
CA TYR A 150 17.21 -20.18 -4.68
C TYR A 150 16.59 -19.99 -6.06
N TYR A 151 16.74 -18.80 -6.63
CA TYR A 151 16.22 -18.51 -7.96
C TYR A 151 16.97 -19.31 -9.02
N ARG A 152 16.28 -20.28 -9.60
CA ARG A 152 16.79 -21.15 -10.67
C ARG A 152 16.24 -20.78 -12.04
N GLY A 153 15.16 -19.98 -12.10
CA GLY A 153 14.54 -19.53 -13.35
C GLY A 153 15.40 -18.60 -14.21
N PHE A 154 16.51 -18.07 -13.69
CA PHE A 154 17.48 -17.25 -14.43
C PHE A 154 18.48 -18.07 -15.25
N VAL A 155 18.48 -19.39 -15.10
CA VAL A 155 19.35 -20.29 -15.85
C VAL A 155 18.46 -21.27 -16.61
N THR A 156 18.75 -21.45 -17.90
CA THR A 156 18.06 -22.47 -18.69
C THR A 156 18.55 -23.85 -18.32
N GLN A 157 17.64 -24.75 -17.96
CA GLN A 157 17.97 -26.14 -17.65
C GLN A 157 17.39 -27.08 -18.71
N ARG A 158 17.92 -28.31 -18.74
CA ARG A 158 17.42 -29.33 -19.66
C ARG A 158 15.97 -29.66 -19.33
N GLY A 159 15.11 -29.73 -20.34
CA GLY A 159 13.68 -30.02 -20.18
C GLY A 159 12.81 -28.84 -19.75
N GLN A 160 13.38 -27.66 -19.49
CA GLN A 160 12.58 -26.48 -19.13
C GLN A 160 12.08 -25.71 -20.36
N LYS A 161 10.87 -25.15 -20.24
CA LYS A 161 10.31 -24.25 -21.26
C LYS A 161 11.00 -22.89 -21.20
N THR A 162 11.53 -22.44 -22.33
CA THR A 162 12.24 -21.14 -22.45
C THR A 162 11.37 -19.94 -22.06
N VAL A 163 10.05 -20.03 -22.20
CA VAL A 163 9.10 -18.99 -21.73
C VAL A 163 9.24 -18.69 -20.24
N GLY A 164 9.63 -19.64 -19.40
CA GLY A 164 9.79 -19.38 -17.97
C GLY A 164 10.95 -18.45 -17.64
N TYR A 165 12.02 -18.44 -18.44
CA TYR A 165 13.13 -17.50 -18.30
C TYR A 165 12.65 -16.06 -18.47
N ASN A 166 11.77 -15.81 -19.44
CA ASN A 166 11.19 -14.48 -19.62
C ASN A 166 10.27 -14.09 -18.46
N ARG A 167 9.43 -15.03 -18.02
CA ARG A 167 8.40 -14.79 -16.99
C ARG A 167 8.96 -14.53 -15.60
N ILE A 168 10.11 -15.12 -15.24
CA ILE A 168 10.70 -14.88 -13.92
C ILE A 168 11.08 -13.41 -13.73
N PHE A 169 11.45 -12.68 -14.79
CA PHE A 169 11.74 -11.23 -14.71
C PHE A 169 10.49 -10.36 -14.51
N GLN A 170 9.29 -10.91 -14.66
CA GLN A 170 8.06 -10.22 -14.25
C GLN A 170 7.85 -10.30 -12.75
N LEU A 171 8.19 -11.44 -12.14
CA LEU A 171 8.05 -11.70 -10.70
C LEU A 171 9.22 -11.11 -9.89
N TYR A 172 10.44 -11.23 -10.40
CA TYR A 172 11.65 -10.69 -9.81
C TYR A 172 12.01 -9.33 -10.40
N ARG A 173 12.24 -8.33 -9.55
CA ARG A 173 12.45 -6.93 -9.94
C ARG A 173 13.67 -6.32 -9.23
N GLY A 174 14.77 -7.07 -9.19
CA GLY A 174 16.04 -6.66 -8.59
C GLY A 174 16.20 -7.03 -7.11
N TYR A 175 17.45 -6.98 -6.63
CA TYR A 175 17.87 -7.49 -5.33
C TYR A 175 17.38 -6.67 -4.14
N ALA A 176 17.20 -5.35 -4.33
CA ALA A 176 16.70 -4.43 -3.33
C ALA A 176 15.16 -4.39 -3.24
N ASN A 177 14.46 -5.15 -4.09
CA ASN A 177 13.00 -5.14 -4.14
C ASN A 177 12.40 -6.21 -3.23
N SER A 178 11.18 -6.00 -2.76
CA SER A 178 10.38 -7.01 -2.05
C SER A 178 9.07 -7.25 -2.78
N ASP A 179 8.52 -8.46 -2.70
CA ASP A 179 7.30 -8.82 -3.45
C ASP A 179 6.07 -7.98 -3.10
N ARG A 180 6.07 -7.38 -1.91
CA ARG A 180 5.01 -6.50 -1.41
C ARG A 180 5.20 -5.03 -1.78
N ALA A 181 6.45 -4.58 -1.96
CA ALA A 181 6.76 -3.19 -2.29
C ALA A 181 6.51 -2.84 -3.77
N GLN A 182 6.28 -3.85 -4.62
CA GLN A 182 6.07 -3.62 -6.03
C GLN A 182 4.68 -3.01 -6.31
N HIS A 183 4.56 -2.23 -7.40
CA HIS A 183 3.26 -1.73 -7.84
C HIS A 183 2.29 -2.89 -8.14
N ASN A 184 1.04 -2.74 -7.70
CA ASN A 184 -0.01 -3.77 -7.76
C ASN A 184 0.48 -5.15 -7.27
N SER A 185 1.20 -5.18 -6.14
CA SER A 185 1.76 -6.40 -5.55
C SER A 185 0.72 -7.49 -5.25
N ASN A 186 -0.52 -7.08 -4.99
CA ASN A 186 -1.65 -7.98 -4.74
C ASN A 186 -2.20 -8.63 -6.02
N CYS A 187 -1.84 -8.10 -7.20
CA CYS A 187 -2.31 -8.56 -8.50
C CYS A 187 -1.37 -9.57 -9.16
N ALA A 188 -1.96 -10.60 -9.78
CA ALA A 188 -1.24 -11.57 -10.59
C ALA A 188 -0.56 -10.88 -11.79
N ARG A 189 0.66 -11.32 -12.11
CA ARG A 189 1.53 -10.65 -13.10
C ARG A 189 1.62 -11.37 -14.42
N LEU A 190 1.40 -12.67 -14.40
CA LEU A 190 1.62 -13.56 -15.52
C LEU A 190 0.31 -14.08 -16.11
N THR A 191 -0.85 -13.66 -15.59
CA THR A 191 -2.15 -14.21 -15.99
C THR A 191 -2.38 -14.16 -17.49
N LYS A 192 -2.07 -13.05 -18.16
CA LYS A 192 -2.30 -12.90 -19.61
C LYS A 192 -1.32 -13.75 -20.41
N GLU A 193 -0.06 -13.76 -19.99
CA GLU A 193 1.04 -14.45 -20.65
C GLU A 193 0.93 -15.97 -20.50
N VAL A 194 0.51 -16.43 -19.33
CA VAL A 194 0.29 -17.86 -19.05
C VAL A 194 -0.95 -18.35 -19.79
N ALA A 195 -2.07 -17.63 -19.73
CA ALA A 195 -3.31 -18.04 -20.41
C ALA A 195 -3.16 -18.07 -21.95
N ARG A 196 -2.35 -17.18 -22.52
CA ARG A 196 -2.07 -17.16 -23.97
C ARG A 196 -0.86 -17.99 -24.37
N ASN A 197 -0.19 -18.61 -23.39
CA ASN A 197 1.12 -19.26 -23.56
C ASN A 197 2.15 -18.40 -24.33
N LEU A 198 2.19 -17.10 -24.02
CA LEU A 198 3.12 -16.14 -24.62
C LEU A 198 4.33 -15.92 -23.70
N PRO A 199 5.50 -15.57 -24.27
CA PRO A 199 6.62 -15.03 -23.50
C PRO A 199 6.29 -13.62 -22.99
N SER A 200 6.79 -13.27 -21.80
CA SER A 200 6.72 -11.91 -21.29
C SER A 200 7.93 -11.07 -21.75
N PRO A 201 7.79 -9.75 -21.98
CA PRO A 201 8.94 -8.90 -22.24
C PRO A 201 9.88 -8.88 -21.02
N ILE A 202 11.21 -8.86 -21.24
CA ILE A 202 12.18 -8.70 -20.15
C ILE A 202 12.37 -7.19 -19.90
N PRO A 203 12.00 -6.66 -18.72
CA PRO A 203 12.12 -5.25 -18.43
C PRO A 203 13.57 -4.89 -18.07
N TYR A 204 14.15 -3.92 -18.78
CA TYR A 204 15.49 -3.40 -18.49
C TYR A 204 15.52 -2.62 -17.17
N HIS A 205 16.59 -2.78 -16.37
CA HIS A 205 16.73 -2.15 -15.05
C HIS A 205 17.66 -0.92 -15.03
N GLY A 206 18.13 -0.44 -16.19
CA GLY A 206 18.97 0.76 -16.27
C GLY A 206 18.19 2.01 -16.66
N ILE A 207 18.28 3.04 -15.81
CA ILE A 207 17.74 4.40 -15.97
C ILE A 207 16.20 4.44 -16.00
N VAL A 208 15.64 5.26 -15.10
CA VAL A 208 14.21 5.57 -15.02
C VAL A 208 13.61 5.68 -16.41
N THR A 209 12.77 4.72 -16.74
CA THR A 209 12.11 4.66 -18.04
C THR A 209 10.64 4.37 -17.76
N THR A 210 9.92 5.43 -17.41
CA THR A 210 8.54 5.65 -17.85
C THR A 210 8.49 5.63 -19.38
N TYR A 211 8.83 4.51 -20.04
CA TYR A 211 8.70 4.33 -21.50
C TYR A 211 8.40 2.88 -21.92
N PHE A 212 7.74 2.07 -21.09
CA PHE A 212 6.97 0.92 -21.62
C PHE A 212 5.64 1.44 -22.22
N SER A 213 5.74 2.19 -23.32
CA SER A 213 4.60 2.70 -24.09
C SER A 213 4.94 3.01 -25.57
N GLN A 214 6.21 3.04 -25.97
CA GLN A 214 6.58 3.50 -27.32
C GLN A 214 6.49 2.41 -28.41
N GLU A 215 6.76 1.14 -28.13
CA GLU A 215 6.60 0.08 -29.15
C GLU A 215 5.13 -0.11 -29.57
N ASN A 216 4.19 0.12 -28.65
CA ASN A 216 2.76 0.17 -28.98
C ASN A 216 2.37 1.44 -29.75
N ARG A 217 3.23 2.46 -29.82
CA ARG A 217 2.89 3.75 -30.42
C ARG A 217 3.04 3.72 -31.94
N ILE A 218 3.98 2.96 -32.50
CA ILE A 218 4.10 2.82 -33.96
C ILE A 218 2.91 2.03 -34.51
N GLU A 219 2.54 0.92 -33.85
CA GLU A 219 1.33 0.16 -34.23
C GLU A 219 0.03 0.91 -33.95
N GLN A 220 -0.06 1.71 -32.89
CA GLN A 220 -1.21 2.59 -32.63
C GLN A 220 -1.32 3.72 -33.65
N LEU A 221 -0.22 4.35 -34.05
CA LEU A 221 -0.23 5.42 -35.06
C LEU A 221 -0.58 4.90 -36.46
N LEU A 222 -0.14 3.67 -36.81
CA LEU A 222 -0.54 2.98 -38.04
C LEU A 222 -2.03 2.61 -38.02
N ALA A 223 -2.56 2.15 -36.87
CA ALA A 223 -3.98 1.85 -36.69
C ALA A 223 -4.87 3.12 -36.64
N GLU A 224 -4.34 4.23 -36.14
CA GLU A 224 -4.98 5.55 -36.07
C GLU A 224 -5.06 6.23 -37.45
N ALA A 225 -4.00 6.11 -38.26
CA ALA A 225 -3.97 6.63 -39.64
C ALA A 225 -4.92 5.87 -40.59
N VAL A 226 -5.16 4.57 -40.34
CA VAL A 226 -6.04 3.71 -41.16
C VAL A 226 -7.50 3.75 -40.66
N GLY A 227 -7.80 4.42 -39.55
CA GLY A 227 -9.17 4.68 -39.08
C GLY A 227 -9.97 3.45 -38.63
N LEU A 228 -9.37 2.25 -38.63
CA LEU A 228 -10.06 0.99 -38.35
C LEU A 228 -10.00 0.54 -36.89
N ASN A 229 -9.22 1.20 -36.03
CA ASN A 229 -9.20 0.90 -34.60
C ASN A 229 -8.89 2.17 -33.81
N LYS A 230 -9.93 2.87 -33.31
CA LYS A 230 -9.75 3.72 -32.15
C LYS A 230 -9.39 2.78 -30.99
N PRO A 231 -8.16 2.81 -30.43
CA PRO A 231 -7.91 2.07 -29.21
C PRO A 231 -8.87 2.61 -28.16
N LYS A 232 -9.72 1.73 -27.61
CA LYS A 232 -10.43 2.00 -26.36
C LYS A 232 -9.35 2.16 -25.31
N ALA A 233 -8.87 3.38 -25.15
CA ALA A 233 -7.96 3.73 -24.09
C ALA A 233 -8.61 3.21 -22.81
N LEU A 234 -7.92 2.32 -22.10
CA LEU A 234 -8.05 2.24 -20.66
C LEU A 234 -7.48 3.56 -20.11
N VAL A 235 -8.22 4.64 -20.38
CA VAL A 235 -8.39 5.73 -19.44
C VAL A 235 -8.68 4.96 -18.16
N ARG A 236 -7.75 4.98 -17.19
CA ARG A 236 -8.18 4.94 -15.78
C ARG A 236 -9.41 5.81 -15.81
N SER A 237 -10.60 5.27 -15.63
CA SER A 237 -11.81 6.06 -15.66
C SER A 237 -11.61 7.07 -14.54
N THR A 238 -10.99 8.20 -14.85
CA THR A 238 -11.23 9.46 -14.19
C THR A 238 -12.74 9.53 -14.33
N PRO A 239 -13.49 9.37 -13.23
CA PRO A 239 -14.91 9.57 -13.32
C PRO A 239 -15.07 10.93 -14.00
N LEU A 240 -15.61 10.94 -15.22
CA LEU A 240 -16.08 12.16 -15.84
C LEU A 240 -17.27 12.53 -14.97
N TYR A 241 -16.98 13.24 -13.88
CA TYR A 241 -18.01 13.80 -13.02
C TYR A 241 -18.85 14.69 -13.92
N SER A 242 -20.16 14.50 -13.89
CA SER A 242 -21.06 15.32 -14.69
C SER A 242 -20.81 16.78 -14.37
N LEU A 243 -20.83 17.63 -15.40
CA LEU A 243 -20.71 19.08 -15.23
C LEU A 243 -21.73 19.59 -14.19
N ASP A 244 -22.91 18.97 -14.15
CA ASP A 244 -23.96 19.21 -13.17
C ASP A 244 -23.53 18.91 -11.72
N ALA A 245 -22.76 17.84 -11.50
CA ALA A 245 -22.23 17.48 -10.18
C ALA A 245 -21.13 18.43 -9.72
N TYR A 246 -20.33 18.98 -10.63
CA TYR A 246 -19.35 20.02 -10.31
C TYR A 246 -20.06 21.33 -9.93
N LEU A 247 -21.05 21.75 -10.71
CA LEU A 247 -21.81 22.98 -10.47
C LEU A 247 -22.69 22.91 -9.22
N SER A 248 -23.19 21.74 -8.83
CA SER A 248 -23.91 21.57 -7.57
C SER A 248 -22.98 21.66 -6.37
N LEU A 249 -21.79 21.06 -6.45
CA LEU A 249 -20.78 21.10 -5.41
C LEU A 249 -20.20 22.52 -5.23
N GLN A 250 -20.04 23.26 -6.32
CA GLN A 250 -19.63 24.66 -6.28
C GLN A 250 -20.69 25.55 -5.60
N ARG A 251 -21.97 25.36 -5.92
CA ARG A 251 -23.07 26.05 -5.23
C ARG A 251 -23.08 25.73 -3.73
N GLN A 252 -22.88 24.46 -3.38
CA GLN A 252 -22.80 24.05 -1.97
C GLN A 252 -21.65 24.74 -1.24
N TYR A 253 -20.48 24.83 -1.85
CA TYR A 253 -19.32 25.54 -1.29
C TYR A 253 -19.60 27.03 -1.05
N GLU A 254 -20.22 27.70 -2.03
CA GLU A 254 -20.59 29.12 -1.91
C GLU A 254 -21.67 29.36 -0.84
N GLU A 255 -22.65 28.46 -0.73
CA GLU A 255 -23.66 28.50 0.33
C GLU A 255 -23.04 28.29 1.71
N GLN A 256 -22.16 27.29 1.85
CA GLN A 256 -21.46 27.02 3.10
C GLN A 256 -20.59 28.21 3.54
N ALA A 257 -19.89 28.86 2.62
CA ALA A 257 -19.13 30.08 2.91
C ALA A 257 -20.01 31.20 3.51
N LYS A 258 -21.19 31.44 2.95
CA LYS A 258 -22.16 32.42 3.50
C LYS A 258 -22.68 32.00 4.87
N THR A 259 -22.92 30.70 5.09
CA THR A 259 -23.37 30.22 6.41
C THR A 259 -22.28 30.39 7.47
N ILE A 260 -21.01 30.16 7.13
CA ILE A 260 -19.88 30.38 8.04
C ILE A 260 -19.82 31.85 8.43
N GLU A 261 -19.90 32.77 7.47
CA GLU A 261 -19.88 34.21 7.75
C GLU A 261 -21.02 34.63 8.70
N ASN A 262 -22.24 34.13 8.49
CA ASN A 262 -23.38 34.41 9.37
C ASN A 262 -23.17 33.84 10.78
N LEU A 263 -22.68 32.59 10.89
CA LEU A 263 -22.39 31.97 12.19
C LEU A 263 -21.28 32.72 12.93
N GLU A 264 -20.23 33.17 12.25
CA GLU A 264 -19.18 33.99 12.84
C GLU A 264 -19.71 35.33 13.36
N GLN A 265 -20.61 35.99 12.61
CA GLN A 265 -21.28 37.21 13.05
C GLN A 265 -22.15 36.95 14.30
N GLN A 266 -22.93 35.86 14.32
CA GLN A 266 -23.73 35.46 15.48
C GLN A 266 -22.85 35.17 16.69
N LEU A 267 -21.73 34.49 16.48
CA LEU A 267 -20.76 34.17 17.51
C LEU A 267 -20.12 35.45 18.07
N ALA A 268 -19.78 36.42 17.22
CA ALA A 268 -19.26 37.72 17.64
C ALA A 268 -20.27 38.51 18.49
N GLN A 269 -21.55 38.52 18.09
CA GLN A 269 -22.63 39.11 18.88
C GLN A 269 -22.82 38.39 20.22
N LEU A 270 -22.82 37.06 20.23
CA LEU A 270 -22.94 36.29 21.46
C LEU A 270 -21.73 36.45 22.37
N ARG A 271 -20.51 36.55 21.85
CA ARG A 271 -19.30 36.82 22.64
C ARG A 271 -19.35 38.18 23.33
N SER A 272 -19.87 39.23 22.68
CA SER A 272 -19.97 40.56 23.29
C SER A 272 -20.96 40.58 24.47
N VAL A 273 -22.09 39.87 24.35
CA VAL A 273 -23.09 39.73 25.42
C VAL A 273 -22.64 38.73 26.50
N ALA A 274 -22.07 37.59 26.11
CA ALA A 274 -21.59 36.57 27.03
C ALA A 274 -20.39 37.05 27.86
N ALA A 275 -19.53 37.94 27.34
CA ALA A 275 -18.47 38.58 28.13
C ALA A 275 -19.02 39.37 29.33
N LEU A 276 -20.18 40.03 29.16
CA LEU A 276 -20.88 40.72 30.26
C LEU A 276 -21.46 39.71 31.28
N GLY A 277 -21.96 38.56 30.81
CA GLY A 277 -22.42 37.47 31.67
C GLY A 277 -21.28 36.79 32.44
N ALA A 278 -20.17 36.46 31.77
CA ALA A 278 -19.01 35.77 32.34
C ALA A 278 -18.26 36.62 33.38
N ALA A 279 -18.15 37.94 33.17
CA ALA A 279 -17.61 38.86 34.17
C ALA A 279 -18.44 38.88 35.48
N LEU A 280 -19.73 38.54 35.40
CA LEU A 280 -20.63 38.47 36.55
C LEU A 280 -20.65 37.10 37.24
N THR A 281 -20.39 36.01 36.52
CA THR A 281 -20.22 34.67 37.10
C THR A 281 -18.88 34.54 37.84
N ASN A 282 -17.83 35.23 37.37
CA ASN A 282 -16.51 35.26 38.02
C ASN A 282 -16.47 36.02 39.35
N LYS A 283 -17.56 36.66 39.78
CA LYS A 283 -17.66 37.25 41.14
C LYS A 283 -17.89 36.20 42.25
N TRP A 284 -18.17 34.94 41.87
CA TRP A 284 -18.44 33.82 42.79
C TRP A 284 -17.56 32.58 42.56
N GLN A 285 -16.47 32.69 41.79
CA GLN A 285 -15.43 31.65 41.73
C GLN A 285 -14.10 32.22 42.23
N SER A 286 -13.84 32.00 43.51
CA SER A 286 -12.53 32.21 44.13
C SER A 286 -11.69 30.93 44.04
N GLN A 287 -10.49 31.08 43.47
CA GLN A 287 -9.25 30.29 43.67
C GLN A 287 -9.06 28.98 42.88
N THR A 288 -8.16 29.02 41.88
CA THR A 288 -6.90 28.24 41.82
C THR A 288 -5.87 28.99 40.93
N PRO A 289 -4.55 28.83 41.16
CA PRO A 289 -3.50 29.70 40.60
C PRO A 289 -3.11 29.36 39.14
N PRO A 290 -2.38 30.26 38.44
CA PRO A 290 -2.18 30.18 37.00
C PRO A 290 -0.99 29.27 36.62
N THR A 291 -1.05 28.63 35.46
CA THR A 291 0.15 28.12 34.79
C THR A 291 0.17 28.61 33.35
N THR A 292 1.08 29.53 33.12
CA THR A 292 1.51 30.04 31.81
C THR A 292 2.00 28.89 30.94
N SER A 293 1.43 28.75 29.75
CA SER A 293 2.20 28.35 28.58
C SER A 293 1.85 29.28 27.43
N GLN A 294 2.82 30.13 27.11
CA GLN A 294 2.87 30.88 25.88
C GLN A 294 2.99 29.86 24.73
N SER A 295 2.11 29.94 23.75
CA SER A 295 2.41 29.48 22.40
C SER A 295 2.02 30.59 21.44
N THR A 296 3.00 31.45 21.18
CA THR A 296 3.13 32.22 19.95
C THR A 296 2.99 31.29 18.76
N VAL A 297 1.94 31.44 17.96
CA VAL A 297 1.93 30.98 16.57
C VAL A 297 1.59 32.19 15.72
N GLY A 298 2.60 32.60 14.96
CA GLY A 298 2.60 33.80 14.15
C GLY A 298 1.48 33.80 13.12
N VAL A 299 0.97 35.01 12.90
CA VAL A 299 0.19 35.41 11.74
C VAL A 299 1.06 35.19 10.50
N GLY A 300 0.91 34.03 9.87
CA GLY A 300 1.41 33.74 8.53
C GLY A 300 0.26 33.90 7.55
N VAL A 301 0.15 35.06 6.93
CA VAL A 301 -0.67 35.27 5.74
C VAL A 301 0.03 34.58 4.57
N PRO A 302 -0.55 33.57 3.89
CA PRO A 302 -0.03 33.13 2.61
C PRO A 302 -0.62 34.02 1.52
N HIS A 303 0.27 34.82 0.95
CA HIS A 303 0.09 35.55 -0.29
C HIS A 303 -0.53 34.71 -1.40
N HIS A 304 -1.37 35.39 -2.19
CA HIS A 304 -1.73 35.05 -3.55
C HIS A 304 -0.52 34.52 -4.32
N THR A 305 -0.58 33.26 -4.75
CA THR A 305 0.32 32.73 -5.77
C THR A 305 -0.47 32.09 -6.89
N LYS A 306 0.06 32.31 -8.09
CA LYS A 306 -0.58 32.22 -9.39
C LYS A 306 -1.17 30.83 -9.70
N ILE A 307 -2.20 30.90 -10.53
CA ILE A 307 -2.88 29.83 -11.27
C ILE A 307 -1.87 28.82 -11.87
N PRO A 308 -2.00 27.51 -11.57
CA PRO A 308 -1.50 26.46 -12.43
C PRO A 308 -2.61 26.00 -13.37
N THR A 309 -2.38 26.19 -14.67
CA THR A 309 -3.11 25.49 -15.74
C THR A 309 -2.74 24.00 -15.68
N ILE A 310 -3.74 23.10 -15.61
CA ILE A 310 -3.82 21.72 -16.19
C ILE A 310 -4.97 20.92 -15.49
N GLY A 311 -5.85 20.29 -16.27
CA GLY A 311 -6.68 19.12 -15.90
C GLY A 311 -7.94 19.34 -15.04
N GLN A 312 -9.13 19.35 -15.66
CA GLN A 312 -10.44 19.49 -14.99
C GLN A 312 -10.79 18.42 -13.93
N SER A 313 -10.05 17.32 -13.83
CA SER A 313 -10.28 16.27 -12.82
C SER A 313 -9.69 16.61 -11.44
N ASP A 314 -8.58 17.35 -11.41
CA ASP A 314 -7.90 17.70 -10.15
C ASP A 314 -8.67 18.81 -9.40
N SER A 315 -9.47 19.61 -10.11
CA SER A 315 -10.29 20.66 -9.51
C SER A 315 -11.51 20.13 -8.73
N TYR A 316 -12.15 19.05 -9.18
CA TYR A 316 -13.34 18.50 -8.51
C TYR A 316 -13.01 17.82 -7.17
N ILE A 317 -11.91 17.05 -7.10
CA ILE A 317 -11.49 16.38 -5.87
C ILE A 317 -11.06 17.41 -4.81
N VAL A 318 -10.34 18.45 -5.23
CA VAL A 318 -9.97 19.58 -4.37
C VAL A 318 -11.22 20.29 -3.85
N LEU A 319 -12.20 20.55 -4.71
CA LEU A 319 -13.48 21.17 -4.31
C LEU A 319 -14.27 20.29 -3.33
N GLN A 320 -14.29 18.96 -3.50
CA GLN A 320 -14.91 18.04 -2.55
C GLN A 320 -14.24 18.10 -1.17
N GLN A 321 -12.91 18.15 -1.14
CA GLN A 321 -12.16 18.25 0.10
C GLN A 321 -12.44 19.58 0.82
N GLN A 322 -12.54 20.68 0.07
CA GLN A 322 -12.87 22.00 0.62
C GLN A 322 -14.28 22.06 1.21
N VAL A 323 -15.29 21.49 0.52
CA VAL A 323 -16.67 21.38 1.05
C VAL A 323 -16.67 20.57 2.35
N LYS A 324 -15.94 19.46 2.41
CA LYS A 324 -15.83 18.66 3.64
C LYS A 324 -15.21 19.47 4.79
N GLN A 325 -14.13 20.21 4.52
CA GLN A 325 -13.51 21.07 5.52
C GLN A 325 -14.46 22.17 6.02
N GLN A 326 -15.26 22.78 5.13
CA GLN A 326 -16.26 23.77 5.52
C GLN A 326 -17.39 23.15 6.36
N THR A 327 -17.84 21.92 6.06
CA THR A 327 -18.84 21.24 6.91
C THR A 327 -18.34 20.99 8.33
N GLU A 328 -17.07 20.59 8.47
CA GLU A 328 -16.44 20.42 9.78
C GLU A 328 -16.33 21.77 10.51
N ALA A 329 -15.93 22.84 9.82
CA ALA A 329 -15.87 24.19 10.40
C ALA A 329 -17.25 24.68 10.89
N ILE A 330 -18.32 24.50 10.09
CA ILE A 330 -19.69 24.87 10.48
C ILE A 330 -20.11 24.15 11.76
N ALA A 331 -19.84 22.84 11.86
CA ALA A 331 -20.16 22.06 13.06
C ALA A 331 -19.45 22.64 14.31
N THR A 332 -18.16 22.97 14.19
CA THR A 332 -17.42 23.55 15.31
C THR A 332 -17.94 24.94 15.72
N LEU A 333 -18.35 25.78 14.77
CA LEU A 333 -18.94 27.09 15.06
C LEU A 333 -20.30 26.97 15.73
N GLN A 334 -21.12 26.01 15.31
CA GLN A 334 -22.41 25.73 15.94
C GLN A 334 -22.24 25.25 17.38
N ASP A 335 -21.26 24.39 17.65
CA ASP A 335 -20.93 23.94 19.02
C ASP A 335 -20.48 25.11 19.90
N GLN A 336 -19.63 26.00 19.39
CA GLN A 336 -19.21 27.21 20.12
C GLN A 336 -20.39 28.13 20.43
N ILE A 337 -21.30 28.33 19.47
CA ILE A 337 -22.53 29.11 19.68
C ILE A 337 -23.42 28.44 20.73
N ALA A 338 -23.60 27.12 20.68
CA ALA A 338 -24.42 26.38 21.63
C ALA A 338 -23.89 26.52 23.07
N GLN A 339 -22.56 26.51 23.25
CA GLN A 339 -21.93 26.74 24.56
C GLN A 339 -22.12 28.17 25.07
N LEU A 340 -22.11 29.17 24.19
CA LEU A 340 -22.22 30.59 24.55
C LEU A 340 -23.66 31.07 24.76
N ARG A 341 -24.65 30.47 24.09
CA ARG A 341 -26.08 30.81 24.22
C ARG A 341 -26.60 30.86 25.67
N PRO A 342 -26.35 29.86 26.55
CA PRO A 342 -26.83 29.93 27.94
C PRO A 342 -26.16 31.05 28.74
N LEU A 343 -24.88 31.31 28.50
CA LEU A 343 -24.13 32.38 29.17
C LEU A 343 -24.62 33.77 28.74
N ALA A 344 -24.93 33.95 27.46
CA ALA A 344 -25.51 35.18 26.93
C ALA A 344 -26.92 35.44 27.51
N ALA A 345 -27.78 34.41 27.59
CA ALA A 345 -29.13 34.54 28.16
C ALA A 345 -29.12 34.99 29.64
N ILE A 346 -28.14 34.51 30.42
CA ILE A 346 -27.92 34.96 31.81
C ILE A 346 -27.54 36.44 31.86
N GLY A 347 -26.67 36.88 30.93
CA GLY A 347 -26.30 38.28 30.76
C GLY A 347 -27.51 39.16 30.47
N ASP A 348 -28.28 38.81 29.44
CA ASP A 348 -29.44 39.58 28.98
C ASP A 348 -30.58 39.66 30.00
N ALA A 349 -30.92 38.56 30.69
CA ALA A 349 -31.96 38.55 31.71
C ALA A 349 -31.65 39.53 32.87
N LYS A 350 -30.37 39.64 33.23
CA LYS A 350 -29.90 40.54 34.28
C LYS A 350 -29.81 41.97 33.80
N LEU A 351 -29.42 42.18 32.54
CA LEU A 351 -29.39 43.49 31.89
C LEU A 351 -30.81 44.07 31.77
N ASN A 352 -31.82 43.24 31.46
CA ASN A 352 -33.23 43.61 31.47
C ASN A 352 -33.76 43.95 32.87
N LYS A 353 -33.37 43.19 33.91
CA LYS A 353 -33.72 43.51 35.32
C LYS A 353 -33.08 44.80 35.81
N TRP A 354 -31.90 45.15 35.30
CA TRP A 354 -31.26 46.44 35.57
C TRP A 354 -31.98 47.57 34.85
N ARG A 355 -32.25 47.42 33.54
CA ARG A 355 -33.01 48.38 32.74
C ARG A 355 -34.40 48.67 33.32
N SER A 356 -35.12 47.64 33.78
CA SER A 356 -36.44 47.83 34.40
C SER A 356 -36.34 48.56 35.74
N ARG A 357 -35.24 48.47 36.47
CA ARG A 357 -35.04 49.17 37.76
C ARG A 357 -34.59 50.61 37.62
N THR A 358 -33.91 50.96 36.53
CA THR A 358 -33.40 52.32 36.29
C THR A 358 -34.36 53.20 35.49
N PHE A 359 -35.32 52.62 34.77
CA PHE A 359 -36.23 53.36 33.88
C PHE A 359 -37.73 53.20 34.18
N SER A 360 -38.13 52.51 35.26
CA SER A 360 -39.51 52.57 35.77
C SER A 360 -39.61 53.61 36.89
N SER A 361 -39.80 54.87 36.49
CA SER A 361 -40.19 56.00 37.34
C SER A 361 -41.29 56.77 36.63
#